data_AF-A0A0U5G4M8-F1
#
_entry.id   AF-A0A0U5G4M8-F1
#
_cell.length_a   1.000
_cell.length_b   1.000
_cell.length_c   1.000
_cell.angle_alpha   90.00
_cell.angle_beta   90.00
_cell.angle_gamma   90.00
#
_symmetry.space_group_name_H-M   'P 1'
#
loop_
_entity.id
_entity.type
_entity.pdbx_description
1 polymer ?
#
loop_
_entity_poly.entity_id
_entity_poly.type
_entity_poly.pdbx_seq_one_letter_code
_entity_poly.pdbx_strand_id
1 'polypeptide(L)'
;MRLSPQSCFSSSCAIPVLPRLPIPQHFLSIQIYRQSLCKPTPLQHTPYTFFRLLLTAHPPPSSLPLTSLINMGSLGPYKQKHKVTVVGSGNWGTAIAKIVAENAASNPAVFEEDVQMWVFEEQVEIPESSKHYDPASPLCQGKQKLTDVINKTHENIKYLPGIALPRNLHANPSLVDAVKDSTILVFNLPHQFIINICGQIKGKILPYARGVSCIKGVDVNEEGISLFSETIGKILGIYCGALSGANIANEVAQEKWSESSIGYDPPHFDSKAPTPNRSPSASTDDIVHFEHKDVSGQFSRVKLQALPSEFPPIDHGLLKSLFHRPYFHIRVVNDVAGVSLGGALKNVVAVAAGWVEGMGWGDNAKAAIMRVGLLEMVKFGEQFFGATINTRTFTEESAGVADLITSCSGGRNFRCAKLSIERNLPIEKIEETELNGQKLQGTLTAVEVNQFLKKQGLEDEFPLFTAVYRVLQGTMTVEEIPSYIER
;
A
#
# COMPACT_ATOMS: atom_id res chain seq x y z
N MET A 1 -29.55 60.66 -23.40
CA MET A 1 -28.89 61.04 -24.68
C MET A 1 -27.48 61.50 -24.32
N ARG A 2 -26.44 60.72 -24.66
CA ARG A 2 -25.55 60.92 -25.83
C ARG A 2 -24.85 62.29 -25.76
N LEU A 3 -23.51 62.47 -25.74
CA LEU A 3 -22.40 61.75 -26.37
C LEU A 3 -21.06 62.30 -25.80
N SER A 4 -20.01 61.47 -25.78
CA SER A 4 -18.60 61.89 -25.86
C SER A 4 -18.24 62.41 -27.27
N PRO A 5 -17.13 63.13 -27.47
CA PRO A 5 -15.93 62.47 -28.00
C PRO A 5 -14.55 63.08 -27.60
N GLN A 6 -13.50 62.32 -27.93
CA GLN A 6 -12.05 62.53 -27.78
C GLN A 6 -11.48 63.64 -28.69
N SER A 7 -10.30 64.20 -28.35
CA SER A 7 -9.04 64.08 -29.14
C SER A 7 -7.86 64.90 -28.58
N CYS A 8 -6.65 64.39 -28.86
CA CYS A 8 -5.27 64.77 -28.49
C CYS A 8 -4.80 66.22 -28.76
N PHE A 9 -3.73 66.67 -28.07
CA PHE A 9 -2.50 67.24 -28.66
C PHE A 9 -1.33 67.33 -27.64
N SER A 10 -0.11 67.44 -28.18
CA SER A 10 1.24 67.25 -27.62
C SER A 10 1.84 68.45 -26.86
N SER A 11 2.91 68.23 -26.08
CA SER A 11 4.16 69.02 -26.10
C SER A 11 5.22 68.58 -25.08
N SER A 12 6.48 68.80 -25.48
CA SER A 12 7.76 68.35 -24.95
C SER A 12 8.23 69.03 -23.64
N CYS A 13 9.10 68.37 -22.86
CA CYS A 13 10.19 69.07 -22.16
C CYS A 13 11.34 68.15 -21.71
N ALA A 14 12.49 68.79 -21.54
CA ALA A 14 13.84 68.26 -21.66
C ALA A 14 14.48 67.67 -20.40
N ILE A 15 15.61 66.99 -20.64
CA ILE A 15 16.59 66.38 -19.72
C ILE A 15 17.31 67.45 -18.87
N PRO A 16 17.73 67.10 -17.63
CA PRO A 16 19.11 67.39 -17.24
C PRO A 16 19.87 66.17 -16.70
N VAL A 17 21.16 66.15 -17.04
CA VAL A 17 22.20 65.16 -16.76
C VAL A 17 22.84 65.42 -15.39
N LEU A 18 23.09 64.37 -14.60
CA LEU A 18 23.99 64.37 -13.43
C LEU A 18 24.76 63.02 -13.34
N PRO A 19 25.91 62.96 -12.63
CA PRO A 19 27.13 62.32 -13.13
C PRO A 19 27.34 60.86 -12.73
N ARG A 20 28.20 60.18 -13.51
CA ARG A 20 28.66 58.80 -13.33
C ARG A 20 29.76 58.68 -12.27
N LEU A 21 29.66 57.66 -11.41
CA LEU A 21 30.78 56.96 -10.76
C LEU A 21 30.48 55.43 -10.73
N PRO A 22 31.49 54.55 -10.66
CA PRO A 22 31.50 53.25 -11.35
C PRO A 22 31.05 52.05 -10.50
N ILE A 23 30.51 51.03 -11.16
CA ILE A 23 30.23 49.69 -10.60
C ILE A 23 31.13 48.66 -11.30
N PRO A 24 31.74 47.68 -10.59
CA PRO A 24 32.64 46.69 -11.18
C PRO A 24 31.88 45.58 -11.92
N GLN A 25 32.47 45.13 -13.02
CA GLN A 25 32.03 44.03 -13.87
C GLN A 25 32.30 42.67 -13.22
N HIS A 26 31.33 41.75 -13.29
CA HIS A 26 31.56 40.36 -13.70
C HIS A 26 30.22 39.73 -14.14
N PHE A 27 30.10 39.46 -15.44
CA PHE A 27 29.03 38.71 -16.07
C PHE A 27 29.65 37.50 -16.79
N LEU A 28 29.08 36.32 -16.60
CA LEU A 28 29.11 35.26 -17.62
C LEU A 28 27.69 34.74 -17.80
N SER A 29 27.16 34.93 -19.00
CA SER A 29 25.87 34.46 -19.47
C SER A 29 26.02 33.09 -20.16
N ILE A 30 25.03 32.21 -19.96
CA ILE A 30 24.81 31.03 -20.81
C ILE A 30 23.42 31.21 -21.44
N GLN A 31 23.37 31.21 -22.77
CA GLN A 31 22.15 31.23 -23.55
C GLN A 31 22.08 30.00 -24.45
N ILE A 32 20.88 29.44 -24.50
CA ILE A 32 20.44 28.21 -25.19
C ILE A 32 20.39 28.44 -26.71
N TYR A 33 20.70 27.41 -27.52
CA TYR A 33 20.30 27.38 -28.94
C TYR A 33 19.79 26.00 -29.39
N ARG A 34 18.79 26.04 -30.27
CA ARG A 34 17.93 24.95 -30.76
C ARG A 34 18.30 24.57 -32.21
N GLN A 35 18.36 23.26 -32.49
CA GLN A 35 18.15 22.47 -33.73
C GLN A 35 18.42 23.04 -35.15
N SER A 36 19.05 22.20 -36.01
CA SER A 36 18.54 21.83 -37.35
C SER A 36 19.26 20.62 -37.98
N LEU A 37 18.53 19.91 -38.84
CA LEU A 37 18.72 18.58 -39.46
C LEU A 37 19.79 18.50 -40.58
N CYS A 38 20.41 17.32 -40.75
CA CYS A 38 20.64 16.65 -42.06
C CYS A 38 21.35 15.27 -41.90
N LYS A 39 21.02 14.29 -42.77
CA LYS A 39 21.61 12.95 -43.01
C LYS A 39 21.74 12.77 -44.55
N PRO A 40 22.38 11.71 -45.14
CA PRO A 40 23.53 10.88 -44.74
C PRO A 40 24.54 10.57 -45.91
N THR A 41 25.53 9.66 -45.67
CA THR A 41 26.36 8.79 -46.59
C THR A 41 27.92 9.02 -46.58
N PRO A 42 28.80 8.04 -46.95
CA PRO A 42 29.34 7.00 -46.03
C PRO A 42 30.88 6.66 -46.14
N LEU A 43 31.34 5.78 -45.23
CA LEU A 43 32.47 4.80 -45.30
C LEU A 43 33.96 5.26 -45.35
N GLN A 44 34.78 4.83 -44.37
CA GLN A 44 35.80 3.75 -44.51
C GLN A 44 36.66 3.51 -43.22
N HIS A 45 37.11 2.26 -43.06
CA HIS A 45 37.82 1.62 -41.94
C HIS A 45 39.31 1.97 -41.78
N THR A 46 39.88 1.84 -40.57
CA THR A 46 40.97 0.89 -40.20
C THR A 46 41.42 0.99 -38.71
N PRO A 47 42.05 -0.05 -38.12
CA PRO A 47 42.00 -0.36 -36.69
C PRO A 47 43.31 -0.12 -35.90
N TYR A 48 43.19 0.01 -34.58
CA TYR A 48 44.31 0.12 -33.62
C TYR A 48 44.76 -1.23 -33.04
N THR A 49 46.08 -1.37 -32.95
CA THR A 49 46.86 -2.51 -32.46
C THR A 49 46.95 -2.53 -30.93
N PHE A 50 46.84 -3.70 -30.29
CA PHE A 50 47.20 -3.89 -28.88
C PHE A 50 48.22 -5.04 -28.73
N PHE A 51 49.22 -4.77 -27.89
CA PHE A 51 50.42 -5.56 -27.61
C PHE A 51 50.11 -6.91 -26.94
N ARG A 52 50.81 -7.97 -27.37
CA ARG A 52 50.73 -9.34 -26.83
C ARG A 52 52.06 -9.68 -26.16
N LEU A 53 52.04 -9.99 -24.86
CA LEU A 53 53.18 -10.58 -24.14
C LEU A 53 52.95 -12.10 -24.03
N LEU A 54 53.95 -12.89 -24.44
CA LEU A 54 54.00 -14.35 -24.35
C LEU A 54 54.85 -14.76 -23.16
N LEU A 55 54.35 -15.61 -22.27
CA LEU A 55 55.16 -16.50 -21.43
C LEU A 55 54.49 -17.88 -21.31
N THR A 56 55.36 -18.87 -21.15
CA THR A 56 55.30 -20.29 -21.54
C THR A 56 54.50 -21.22 -20.62
N ALA A 57 54.07 -22.36 -21.18
CA ALA A 57 53.24 -23.38 -20.57
C ALA A 57 54.02 -24.48 -19.82
N HIS A 58 53.45 -24.98 -18.71
CA HIS A 58 53.63 -26.34 -18.16
C HIS A 58 52.29 -26.82 -17.56
N PRO A 59 51.93 -28.13 -17.63
CA PRO A 59 50.60 -28.62 -17.27
C PRO A 59 50.54 -29.17 -15.84
N PRO A 60 49.39 -29.08 -15.14
CA PRO A 60 49.09 -29.89 -13.96
C PRO A 60 48.08 -31.03 -14.27
N PRO A 61 47.95 -32.03 -13.37
CA PRO A 61 47.56 -33.39 -13.72
C PRO A 61 46.05 -33.67 -13.71
N SER A 62 45.76 -34.85 -14.25
CA SER A 62 44.49 -35.52 -14.52
C SER A 62 43.42 -35.55 -13.41
N SER A 63 42.20 -35.25 -13.88
CA SER A 63 40.85 -35.59 -13.41
C SER A 63 40.64 -36.72 -12.40
N LEU A 64 39.94 -36.40 -11.30
CA LEU A 64 38.95 -37.27 -10.65
C LEU A 64 37.55 -36.68 -10.90
N PRO A 65 36.52 -37.48 -11.20
CA PRO A 65 35.19 -36.95 -11.49
C PRO A 65 34.51 -36.46 -10.22
N LEU A 66 34.14 -35.18 -10.20
CA LEU A 66 33.35 -34.54 -9.16
C LEU A 66 31.87 -34.92 -9.29
N THR A 67 31.56 -36.21 -9.23
CA THR A 67 30.18 -36.73 -9.21
C THR A 67 30.03 -37.67 -8.01
N SER A 68 29.90 -37.10 -6.82
CA SER A 68 29.33 -37.77 -5.63
C SER A 68 29.15 -36.86 -4.39
N LEU A 69 29.06 -35.53 -4.53
CA LEU A 69 28.77 -34.62 -3.40
C LEU A 69 27.49 -33.79 -3.56
N ILE A 70 26.59 -34.19 -4.45
CA ILE A 70 25.22 -33.65 -4.49
C ILE A 70 24.31 -34.66 -3.79
N ASN A 71 24.47 -34.77 -2.47
CA ASN A 71 23.41 -35.21 -1.58
C ASN A 71 23.64 -34.61 -0.19
N MET A 72 23.72 -33.28 -0.12
CA MET A 72 23.39 -32.57 1.11
C MET A 72 22.05 -31.89 0.86
N GLY A 73 20.98 -32.56 1.30
CA GLY A 73 19.70 -31.89 1.50
C GLY A 73 19.97 -30.67 2.37
N SER A 74 19.65 -29.49 1.83
CA SER A 74 19.71 -28.24 2.57
C SER A 74 18.68 -28.29 3.70
N LEU A 75 19.04 -28.90 4.82
CA LEU A 75 18.38 -28.70 6.10
C LEU A 75 18.54 -27.21 6.41
N GLY A 76 17.48 -26.43 6.16
CA GLY A 76 17.41 -25.09 6.72
C GLY A 76 17.60 -25.17 8.24
N PRO A 77 18.08 -24.11 8.90
CA PRO A 77 18.31 -24.13 10.35
C PRO A 77 17.03 -24.36 11.17
N TYR A 78 15.85 -24.22 10.55
CA TYR A 78 14.54 -24.33 11.17
C TYR A 78 13.85 -25.65 10.79
N LYS A 79 13.15 -26.26 11.76
CA LYS A 79 12.49 -27.57 11.57
C LYS A 79 11.07 -27.44 11.04
N GLN A 80 10.44 -26.28 11.18
CA GLN A 80 9.08 -25.99 10.75
C GLN A 80 9.08 -24.89 9.69
N LYS A 81 7.99 -24.83 8.93
CA LYS A 81 7.75 -23.82 7.89
C LYS A 81 6.50 -23.03 8.22
N HIS A 82 6.44 -21.79 7.77
CA HIS A 82 5.26 -20.96 7.96
C HIS A 82 4.13 -21.37 7.02
N LYS A 83 3.00 -21.76 7.61
CA LYS A 83 1.70 -21.79 6.92
C LYS A 83 1.10 -20.38 6.88
N VAL A 84 0.62 -19.98 5.70
CA VAL A 84 0.09 -18.64 5.43
C VAL A 84 -1.37 -18.72 4.99
N THR A 85 -2.21 -17.85 5.56
CA THR A 85 -3.61 -17.69 5.15
C THR A 85 -3.91 -16.24 4.82
N VAL A 86 -4.52 -16.01 3.66
CA VAL A 86 -5.14 -14.73 3.31
C VAL A 86 -6.60 -14.74 3.73
N VAL A 87 -6.95 -13.88 4.69
CA VAL A 87 -8.31 -13.68 5.18
C VAL A 87 -8.96 -12.60 4.31
N GLY A 88 -9.58 -13.03 3.22
CA GLY A 88 -10.33 -12.17 2.29
C GLY A 88 -10.04 -12.44 0.82
N SER A 89 -11.10 -12.40 0.00
CA SER A 89 -11.09 -12.84 -1.41
C SER A 89 -11.67 -11.82 -2.38
N GLY A 90 -11.73 -10.54 -1.97
CA GLY A 90 -12.10 -9.46 -2.88
C GLY A 90 -11.02 -9.22 -3.95
N ASN A 91 -11.14 -8.12 -4.71
CA ASN A 91 -10.19 -7.79 -5.77
C ASN A 91 -8.74 -7.75 -5.25
N TRP A 92 -8.46 -6.91 -4.24
CA TRP A 92 -7.13 -6.84 -3.64
C TRP A 92 -6.74 -8.09 -2.85
N GLY A 93 -7.71 -8.77 -2.22
CA GLY A 93 -7.47 -9.99 -1.45
C GLY A 93 -6.96 -11.14 -2.34
N THR A 94 -7.54 -11.25 -3.53
CA THR A 94 -7.10 -12.23 -4.52
C THR A 94 -5.74 -11.86 -5.12
N ALA A 95 -5.51 -10.58 -5.42
CA ALA A 95 -4.22 -10.11 -5.96
C ALA A 95 -3.06 -10.34 -4.98
N ILE A 96 -3.25 -10.04 -3.69
CA ILE A 96 -2.22 -10.29 -2.67
C ILE A 96 -2.05 -11.80 -2.41
N ALA A 97 -3.12 -12.59 -2.48
CA ALA A 97 -3.04 -14.04 -2.36
C ALA A 97 -2.26 -14.69 -3.49
N LYS A 98 -2.38 -14.19 -4.74
CA LYS A 98 -1.51 -14.59 -5.86
C LYS A 98 -0.03 -14.38 -5.53
N ILE A 99 0.34 -13.18 -5.07
CA ILE A 99 1.74 -12.86 -4.70
C ILE A 99 2.24 -13.78 -3.58
N VAL A 100 1.45 -13.93 -2.52
CA VAL A 100 1.79 -14.75 -1.36
C VAL A 100 1.99 -16.21 -1.78
N ALA A 101 1.11 -16.76 -2.63
CA ALA A 101 1.24 -18.13 -3.13
C ALA A 101 2.46 -18.32 -4.06
N GLU A 102 2.76 -17.38 -4.95
CA GLU A 102 3.98 -17.44 -5.77
C GLU A 102 5.25 -17.45 -4.93
N ASN A 103 5.30 -16.61 -3.90
CA ASN A 103 6.46 -16.51 -3.03
C ASN A 103 6.57 -17.67 -2.05
N ALA A 104 5.46 -18.21 -1.56
CA ALA A 104 5.45 -19.43 -0.75
C ALA A 104 6.05 -20.61 -1.54
N ALA A 105 5.62 -20.81 -2.79
CA ALA A 105 6.19 -21.82 -3.69
C ALA A 105 7.66 -21.56 -4.04
N SER A 106 8.06 -20.28 -4.18
CA SER A 106 9.45 -19.91 -4.51
C SER A 106 10.42 -19.99 -3.32
N ASN A 107 9.91 -20.07 -2.08
CA ASN A 107 10.71 -20.07 -0.86
C ASN A 107 10.36 -21.29 0.05
N PRO A 108 10.51 -22.53 -0.45
CA PRO A 108 10.07 -23.75 0.24
C PRO A 108 10.90 -24.07 1.49
N ALA A 109 12.00 -23.36 1.74
CA ALA A 109 12.79 -23.50 2.96
C ALA A 109 12.13 -22.82 4.17
N VAL A 110 11.22 -21.87 3.94
CA VAL A 110 10.65 -20.99 4.97
C VAL A 110 9.13 -21.10 5.04
N PHE A 111 8.45 -21.34 3.90
CA PHE A 111 6.99 -21.41 3.82
C PHE A 111 6.51 -22.81 3.40
N GLU A 112 5.34 -23.19 3.90
CA GLU A 112 4.57 -24.26 3.27
C GLU A 112 4.16 -23.82 1.87
N GLU A 113 4.16 -24.75 0.90
CA GLU A 113 3.83 -24.41 -0.49
C GLU A 113 2.36 -23.99 -0.62
N ASP A 114 1.45 -24.70 0.04
CA ASP A 114 0.02 -24.41 -0.01
C ASP A 114 -0.36 -23.17 0.81
N VAL A 115 -1.08 -22.25 0.17
CA VAL A 115 -1.62 -21.04 0.78
C VAL A 115 -3.14 -21.12 0.81
N GLN A 116 -3.73 -20.84 1.97
CA GLN A 116 -5.18 -20.77 2.11
C GLN A 116 -5.67 -19.35 1.80
N MET A 117 -6.77 -19.22 1.09
CA MET A 117 -7.51 -17.97 0.94
C MET A 117 -8.94 -18.18 1.41
N TRP A 118 -9.32 -17.51 2.49
CA TRP A 118 -10.70 -17.54 2.93
C TRP A 118 -11.58 -16.76 1.96
N VAL A 119 -12.62 -17.43 1.46
CA VAL A 119 -13.62 -16.88 0.54
C VAL A 119 -14.98 -16.93 1.23
N PHE A 120 -15.67 -15.79 1.31
CA PHE A 120 -17.08 -15.83 1.72
C PHE A 120 -17.88 -16.54 0.62
N GLU A 121 -18.57 -17.63 0.97
CA GLU A 121 -19.21 -18.50 -0.01
C GLU A 121 -20.36 -17.78 -0.72
N GLU A 122 -20.32 -17.81 -2.04
CA GLU A 122 -21.33 -17.21 -2.90
C GLU A 122 -21.66 -18.13 -4.06
N GLN A 123 -22.87 -17.99 -4.57
CA GLN A 123 -23.35 -18.71 -5.75
C GLN A 123 -23.11 -17.85 -6.99
N VAL A 124 -22.27 -18.32 -7.91
CA VAL A 124 -21.85 -17.59 -9.12
C VAL A 124 -22.08 -18.43 -10.37
N GLU A 125 -22.29 -17.77 -11.50
CA GLU A 125 -22.32 -18.39 -12.82
C GLU A 125 -21.09 -17.93 -13.59
N ILE A 126 -20.44 -18.84 -14.31
CA ILE A 126 -19.34 -18.48 -15.19
C ILE A 126 -19.92 -17.68 -16.35
N PRO A 127 -19.52 -16.42 -16.57
CA PRO A 127 -20.05 -15.62 -17.68
C PRO A 127 -19.69 -16.25 -19.03
N GLU A 128 -20.56 -16.16 -20.03
CA GLU A 128 -20.29 -16.66 -21.40
C GLU A 128 -19.03 -16.04 -22.02
N SER A 129 -18.66 -14.84 -21.57
CA SER A 129 -17.45 -14.13 -21.98
C SER A 129 -16.17 -14.64 -21.30
N SER A 130 -16.28 -15.51 -20.29
CA SER A 130 -15.13 -16.09 -19.62
C SER A 130 -14.48 -17.17 -20.48
N LYS A 131 -13.14 -17.22 -20.47
CA LYS A 131 -12.37 -18.32 -21.11
C LYS A 131 -12.67 -19.70 -20.52
N HIS A 132 -13.31 -19.75 -19.35
CA HIS A 132 -13.70 -20.99 -18.66
C HIS A 132 -15.12 -21.43 -18.98
N TYR A 133 -15.86 -20.67 -19.79
CA TYR A 133 -17.22 -21.04 -20.16
C TYR A 133 -17.22 -22.17 -21.18
N ASP A 134 -17.87 -23.27 -20.82
CA ASP A 134 -18.16 -24.39 -21.70
C ASP A 134 -19.58 -24.90 -21.36
N PRO A 135 -20.57 -24.75 -22.25
CA PRO A 135 -21.95 -25.16 -21.97
C PRO A 135 -22.08 -26.68 -21.71
N ALA A 136 -21.11 -27.50 -22.13
CA ALA A 136 -21.08 -28.92 -21.81
C ALA A 136 -20.48 -29.22 -20.42
N SER A 137 -19.75 -28.28 -19.83
CA SER A 137 -19.10 -28.46 -18.52
C SER A 137 -20.11 -28.36 -17.38
N PRO A 138 -20.10 -29.28 -16.40
CA PRO A 138 -20.91 -29.15 -15.18
C PRO A 138 -20.66 -27.85 -14.41
N LEU A 139 -19.48 -27.23 -14.57
CA LEU A 139 -19.13 -25.97 -13.91
C LEU A 139 -19.87 -24.76 -14.52
N CYS A 140 -20.43 -24.89 -15.73
CA CYS A 140 -21.23 -23.85 -16.38
C CYS A 140 -22.73 -24.17 -16.38
N GLN A 141 -23.14 -25.26 -15.72
CA GLN A 141 -24.54 -25.64 -15.58
C GLN A 141 -25.12 -24.99 -14.32
N GLY A 142 -25.65 -23.77 -14.48
CA GLY A 142 -26.26 -23.01 -13.40
C GLY A 142 -25.27 -22.48 -12.36
N LYS A 143 -25.79 -22.06 -11.21
CA LYS A 143 -25.00 -21.48 -10.13
C LYS A 143 -24.10 -22.51 -9.46
N GLN A 144 -22.82 -22.16 -9.31
CA GLN A 144 -21.79 -22.91 -8.64
C GLN A 144 -21.27 -22.16 -7.42
N LYS A 145 -20.70 -22.90 -6.46
CA LYS A 145 -19.95 -22.32 -5.35
C LYS A 145 -18.71 -21.59 -5.88
N LEU A 146 -18.50 -20.36 -5.45
CA LEU A 146 -17.36 -19.54 -5.87
C LEU A 146 -16.03 -20.22 -5.52
N THR A 147 -15.93 -20.90 -4.37
CA THR A 147 -14.71 -21.64 -4.01
C THR A 147 -14.42 -22.79 -4.95
N ASP A 148 -15.45 -23.52 -5.37
CA ASP A 148 -15.30 -24.64 -6.31
C ASP A 148 -14.86 -24.15 -7.69
N VAL A 149 -15.41 -23.00 -8.14
CA VAL A 149 -14.97 -22.35 -9.37
C VAL A 149 -13.49 -21.96 -9.25
N ILE A 150 -13.10 -21.21 -8.22
CA ILE A 150 -11.71 -20.77 -8.03
C ILE A 150 -10.74 -21.96 -8.00
N ASN A 151 -11.05 -23.01 -7.24
CA ASN A 151 -10.15 -24.16 -7.11
C ASN A 151 -10.03 -25.00 -8.39
N LYS A 152 -11.06 -25.01 -9.26
CA LYS A 152 -11.04 -25.76 -10.53
C LYS A 152 -10.45 -24.95 -11.68
N THR A 153 -10.71 -23.64 -11.73
CA THR A 153 -10.28 -22.78 -12.84
C THR A 153 -8.97 -22.05 -12.53
N HIS A 154 -8.60 -21.96 -11.24
CA HIS A 154 -7.57 -21.06 -10.74
C HIS A 154 -7.80 -19.61 -11.17
N GLU A 155 -9.04 -19.14 -11.09
CA GLU A 155 -9.43 -17.75 -11.40
C GLU A 155 -10.59 -17.30 -10.50
N ASN A 156 -10.45 -16.12 -9.87
CA ASN A 156 -11.57 -15.48 -9.18
C ASN A 156 -12.41 -14.68 -10.18
N ILE A 157 -13.28 -15.38 -10.88
CA ILE A 157 -14.10 -14.83 -11.98
C ILE A 157 -14.98 -13.64 -11.57
N LYS A 158 -15.28 -13.49 -10.28
CA LYS A 158 -16.15 -12.43 -9.78
C LYS A 158 -15.37 -11.17 -9.42
N TYR A 159 -14.28 -11.33 -8.67
CA TYR A 159 -13.57 -10.20 -8.07
C TYR A 159 -12.26 -9.82 -8.76
N LEU A 160 -11.66 -10.73 -9.52
CA LEU A 160 -10.43 -10.52 -10.28
C LEU A 160 -10.44 -11.32 -11.60
N PRO A 161 -11.42 -11.06 -12.49
CA PRO A 161 -11.58 -11.82 -13.73
C PRO A 161 -10.37 -11.68 -14.67
N GLY A 162 -10.07 -12.75 -15.40
CA GLY A 162 -8.99 -12.81 -16.39
C GLY A 162 -7.58 -13.02 -15.82
N ILE A 163 -7.42 -13.06 -14.49
CA ILE A 163 -6.12 -13.28 -13.84
C ILE A 163 -6.00 -14.74 -13.41
N ALA A 164 -4.96 -15.42 -13.90
CA ALA A 164 -4.63 -16.77 -13.45
C ALA A 164 -4.01 -16.74 -12.05
N LEU A 165 -4.47 -17.63 -11.20
CA LEU A 165 -4.00 -17.83 -9.84
C LEU A 165 -3.04 -19.03 -9.75
N PRO A 166 -2.08 -19.03 -8.82
CA PRO A 166 -1.21 -20.17 -8.59
C PRO A 166 -1.99 -21.40 -8.14
N ARG A 167 -1.54 -22.60 -8.53
CA ARG A 167 -2.24 -23.86 -8.21
C ARG A 167 -2.19 -24.25 -6.74
N ASN A 168 -1.19 -23.75 -6.02
CA ASN A 168 -1.02 -23.89 -4.58
C ASN A 168 -1.84 -22.87 -3.77
N LEU A 169 -2.68 -22.05 -4.42
CA LEU A 169 -3.62 -21.16 -3.74
C LEU A 169 -5.01 -21.83 -3.65
N HIS A 170 -5.44 -22.13 -2.43
CA HIS A 170 -6.68 -22.88 -2.17
C HIS A 170 -7.76 -21.95 -1.61
N ALA A 171 -8.86 -21.81 -2.35
CA ALA A 171 -10.06 -21.11 -1.89
C ALA A 171 -10.82 -21.98 -0.87
N ASN A 172 -11.03 -21.45 0.33
CA ASN A 172 -11.65 -22.17 1.45
C ASN A 172 -12.88 -21.40 1.96
N PRO A 173 -14.08 -22.00 1.98
CA PRO A 173 -15.28 -21.32 2.44
C PRO A 173 -15.40 -21.24 3.96
N SER A 174 -14.69 -22.12 4.68
CA SER A 174 -14.70 -22.17 6.14
C SER A 174 -13.59 -21.28 6.69
N LEU A 175 -13.99 -20.17 7.29
CA LEU A 175 -13.05 -19.22 7.92
C LEU A 175 -12.17 -19.90 8.98
N VAL A 176 -12.76 -20.73 9.84
CA VAL A 176 -12.03 -21.41 10.93
C VAL A 176 -11.06 -22.45 10.38
N ASP A 177 -11.45 -23.16 9.33
CA ASP A 177 -10.58 -24.16 8.69
C ASP A 177 -9.42 -23.48 7.95
N ALA A 178 -9.70 -22.38 7.23
CA ALA A 178 -8.71 -21.63 6.47
C ALA A 178 -7.57 -21.09 7.35
N VAL A 179 -7.87 -20.63 8.57
CA VAL A 179 -6.87 -20.07 9.51
C VAL A 179 -6.23 -21.11 10.41
N LYS A 180 -6.68 -22.37 10.35
CA LYS A 180 -6.22 -23.43 11.22
C LYS A 180 -4.73 -23.69 11.00
N ASP A 181 -3.97 -23.72 12.09
CA ASP A 181 -2.52 -23.95 12.12
C ASP A 181 -1.70 -22.90 11.35
N SER A 182 -2.31 -21.79 10.91
CA SER A 182 -1.61 -20.74 10.19
C SER A 182 -0.81 -19.86 11.13
N THR A 183 0.48 -19.72 10.82
CA THR A 183 1.41 -18.88 11.58
C THR A 183 1.42 -17.44 11.12
N ILE A 184 1.03 -17.19 9.86
CA ILE A 184 0.92 -15.84 9.28
C ILE A 184 -0.50 -15.66 8.72
N LEU A 185 -1.18 -14.61 9.16
CA LEU A 185 -2.51 -14.23 8.72
C LEU A 185 -2.46 -12.88 7.99
N VAL A 186 -2.84 -12.86 6.71
CA VAL A 186 -2.91 -11.63 5.91
C VAL A 186 -4.36 -11.18 5.83
N PHE A 187 -4.71 -10.09 6.50
CA PHE A 187 -6.08 -9.60 6.56
C PHE A 187 -6.35 -8.61 5.42
N ASN A 188 -7.24 -8.97 4.50
CA ASN A 188 -7.63 -8.12 3.39
C ASN A 188 -9.14 -8.11 3.17
N LEU A 189 -9.83 -7.37 4.03
CA LEU A 189 -11.28 -7.25 4.03
C LEU A 189 -11.71 -5.78 3.98
N PRO A 190 -12.91 -5.49 3.46
CA PRO A 190 -13.57 -4.22 3.78
C PRO A 190 -13.65 -4.03 5.30
N HIS A 191 -13.35 -2.81 5.79
CA HIS A 191 -13.20 -2.54 7.22
C HIS A 191 -14.43 -2.94 8.04
N GLN A 192 -15.63 -2.81 7.48
CA GLN A 192 -16.90 -3.07 8.19
C GLN A 192 -17.05 -4.53 8.64
N PHE A 193 -16.29 -5.45 8.04
CA PHE A 193 -16.35 -6.87 8.37
C PHE A 193 -15.30 -7.29 9.39
N ILE A 194 -14.26 -6.49 9.64
CA ILE A 194 -13.07 -6.95 10.38
C ILE A 194 -13.39 -7.40 11.81
N ILE A 195 -14.18 -6.62 12.55
CA ILE A 195 -14.52 -6.91 13.95
C ILE A 195 -15.28 -8.24 14.05
N ASN A 196 -16.28 -8.44 13.18
CA ASN A 196 -17.06 -9.68 13.15
C ASN A 196 -16.21 -10.89 12.75
N ILE A 197 -15.36 -10.76 11.73
CA ILE A 197 -14.49 -11.85 11.28
C ILE A 197 -13.46 -12.22 12.34
N CYS A 198 -12.82 -11.24 12.99
CA CYS A 198 -11.93 -11.50 14.11
C CYS A 198 -12.67 -12.17 15.27
N GLY A 199 -13.91 -11.77 15.57
CA GLY A 199 -14.74 -12.41 16.59
C GLY A 199 -14.99 -13.90 16.33
N GLN A 200 -15.17 -14.30 15.06
CA GLN A 200 -15.43 -15.70 14.68
C GLN A 200 -14.22 -16.63 14.86
N ILE A 201 -12.99 -16.11 14.71
CA ILE A 201 -11.73 -16.87 14.83
C ILE A 201 -11.00 -16.64 16.15
N LYS A 202 -11.54 -15.80 17.04
CA LYS A 202 -10.98 -15.58 18.37
C LYS A 202 -10.87 -16.90 19.13
N GLY A 203 -9.66 -17.21 19.60
CA GLY A 203 -9.35 -18.47 20.29
C GLY A 203 -9.29 -19.71 19.39
N LYS A 204 -9.31 -19.55 18.06
CA LYS A 204 -9.27 -20.64 17.07
C LYS A 204 -8.06 -20.54 16.12
N ILE A 205 -7.15 -19.61 16.38
CA ILE A 205 -5.88 -19.43 15.68
C ILE A 205 -4.73 -19.89 16.58
N LEU A 206 -3.54 -20.09 15.99
CA LEU A 206 -2.34 -20.31 16.79
C LEU A 206 -2.07 -19.07 17.67
N PRO A 207 -1.82 -19.22 18.96
CA PRO A 207 -1.65 -18.09 19.88
C PRO A 207 -0.36 -17.29 19.62
N TYR A 208 0.60 -17.90 18.91
CA TYR A 208 1.83 -17.26 18.44
C TYR A 208 1.77 -16.85 16.96
N ALA A 209 0.60 -16.88 16.31
CA ALA A 209 0.46 -16.37 14.96
C ALA A 209 0.80 -14.87 14.88
N ARG A 210 1.12 -14.39 13.68
CA ARG A 210 1.35 -12.97 13.37
C ARG A 210 0.44 -12.52 12.24
N GLY A 211 0.03 -11.27 12.28
CA GLY A 211 -0.85 -10.67 11.29
C GLY A 211 -0.14 -9.64 10.41
N VAL A 212 -0.64 -9.45 9.20
CA VAL A 212 -0.40 -8.25 8.38
C VAL A 212 -1.76 -7.76 7.87
N SER A 213 -2.12 -6.53 8.22
CA SER A 213 -3.36 -5.89 7.74
C SER A 213 -3.12 -5.14 6.45
N CYS A 214 -3.83 -5.49 5.39
CA CYS A 214 -3.88 -4.75 4.12
C CYS A 214 -5.07 -3.77 4.09
N ILE A 215 -5.74 -3.54 5.22
CA ILE A 215 -6.93 -2.72 5.34
C ILE A 215 -6.52 -1.24 5.40
N LYS A 216 -7.03 -0.43 4.47
CA LYS A 216 -6.80 1.02 4.42
C LYS A 216 -7.93 1.74 5.16
N GLY A 217 -7.62 2.35 6.30
CA GLY A 217 -8.59 3.09 7.13
C GLY A 217 -8.11 3.18 8.58
N VAL A 218 -8.90 3.86 9.40
CA VAL A 218 -8.71 3.98 10.86
C VAL A 218 -10.01 3.57 11.55
N ASP A 219 -9.91 3.06 12.77
CA ASP A 219 -11.06 2.71 13.60
C ASP A 219 -11.27 3.81 14.65
N VAL A 220 -12.36 4.55 14.53
CA VAL A 220 -12.72 5.65 15.42
C VAL A 220 -13.90 5.23 16.29
N ASN A 221 -13.71 5.24 17.61
CA ASN A 221 -14.73 4.91 18.59
C ASN A 221 -14.81 5.97 19.70
N GLU A 222 -15.60 5.71 20.74
CA GLU A 222 -15.75 6.65 21.87
C GLU A 222 -14.47 6.80 22.69
N GLU A 223 -13.61 5.78 22.72
CA GLU A 223 -12.35 5.76 23.47
C GLU A 223 -11.21 6.45 22.73
N GLY A 224 -11.32 6.64 21.40
CA GLY A 224 -10.33 7.35 20.60
C GLY A 224 -10.23 6.84 19.16
N ILE A 225 -9.05 7.03 18.57
CA ILE A 225 -8.70 6.52 17.25
C ILE A 225 -7.68 5.39 17.39
N SER A 226 -7.83 4.34 16.59
CA SER A 226 -6.93 3.19 16.57
C SER A 226 -6.70 2.67 15.16
N LEU A 227 -5.63 1.90 14.97
CA LEU A 227 -5.34 1.28 13.69
C LEU A 227 -6.05 -0.07 13.58
N PHE A 228 -6.47 -0.47 12.37
CA PHE A 228 -7.04 -1.80 12.18
C PHE A 228 -6.08 -2.94 12.54
N SER A 229 -4.77 -2.75 12.38
CA SER A 229 -3.75 -3.69 12.85
C SER A 229 -3.84 -3.91 14.36
N GLU A 230 -4.03 -2.84 15.13
CA GLU A 230 -4.22 -2.91 16.58
C GLU A 230 -5.55 -3.52 16.96
N THR A 231 -6.65 -3.13 16.29
CA THR A 231 -7.97 -3.72 16.53
C THR A 231 -7.94 -5.23 16.31
N ILE A 232 -7.30 -5.70 15.23
CA ILE A 232 -7.08 -7.13 14.95
C ILE A 232 -6.27 -7.76 16.08
N GLY A 233 -5.15 -7.16 16.47
CA GLY A 233 -4.28 -7.67 17.53
C GLY A 233 -5.00 -7.76 18.88
N LYS A 234 -5.80 -6.74 19.23
CA LYS A 234 -6.62 -6.68 20.45
C LYS A 234 -7.67 -7.78 20.51
N ILE A 235 -8.38 -8.04 19.41
CA ILE A 235 -9.43 -9.05 19.38
C ILE A 235 -8.84 -10.47 19.41
N LEU A 236 -7.75 -10.69 18.66
CA LEU A 236 -7.19 -12.02 18.41
C LEU A 236 -6.06 -12.44 19.35
N GLY A 237 -5.44 -11.50 20.07
CA GLY A 237 -4.32 -11.81 20.96
C GLY A 237 -2.98 -11.99 20.23
N ILE A 238 -2.81 -11.41 19.04
CA ILE A 238 -1.60 -11.56 18.21
C ILE A 238 -1.00 -10.22 17.82
N TYR A 239 0.27 -10.22 17.41
CA TYR A 239 0.90 -9.03 16.84
C TYR A 239 0.51 -8.88 15.37
N CYS A 240 0.20 -7.67 14.93
CA CYS A 240 -0.24 -7.39 13.56
C CYS A 240 0.43 -6.13 13.02
N GLY A 241 1.13 -6.26 11.89
CA GLY A 241 1.63 -5.12 11.12
C GLY A 241 0.62 -4.62 10.10
N ALA A 242 1.07 -3.77 9.19
CA ALA A 242 0.24 -3.20 8.13
C ALA A 242 0.97 -3.18 6.78
N LEU A 243 0.21 -3.25 5.68
CA LEU A 243 0.69 -3.12 4.31
C LEU A 243 -0.12 -2.03 3.61
N SER A 244 0.57 -1.01 3.09
CA SER A 244 -0.03 0.06 2.28
C SER A 244 0.96 0.57 1.23
N GLY A 245 0.45 1.23 0.18
CA GLY A 245 1.28 1.67 -0.95
C GLY A 245 0.46 2.04 -2.18
N ALA A 246 1.13 2.62 -3.18
CA ALA A 246 0.59 2.92 -4.50
C ALA A 246 0.43 1.64 -5.34
N ASN A 247 -0.61 0.85 -5.05
CA ASN A 247 -0.71 -0.53 -5.49
C ASN A 247 -2.12 -0.92 -5.98
N ILE A 248 -2.55 -0.37 -7.11
CA ILE A 248 -3.87 -0.69 -7.68
C ILE A 248 -3.97 -2.19 -7.99
N ALA A 249 -4.98 -2.85 -7.43
CA ALA A 249 -5.10 -4.31 -7.44
C ALA A 249 -5.00 -4.96 -8.82
N ASN A 250 -5.72 -4.43 -9.80
CA ASN A 250 -5.69 -4.96 -11.17
C ASN A 250 -4.30 -4.81 -11.81
N GLU A 251 -3.56 -3.74 -11.51
CA GLU A 251 -2.24 -3.51 -12.09
C GLU A 251 -1.20 -4.47 -11.50
N VAL A 252 -1.24 -4.64 -10.18
CA VAL A 252 -0.39 -5.60 -9.47
C VAL A 252 -0.69 -7.04 -9.93
N ALA A 253 -1.97 -7.38 -10.09
CA ALA A 253 -2.39 -8.69 -10.59
C ALA A 253 -1.96 -8.94 -12.05
N GLN A 254 -1.91 -7.88 -12.86
CA GLN A 254 -1.37 -7.88 -14.23
C GLN A 254 0.16 -7.77 -14.27
N GLU A 255 0.83 -7.84 -13.12
CA GLU A 255 2.29 -7.79 -13.01
C GLU A 255 2.90 -6.50 -13.56
N LYS A 256 2.13 -5.41 -13.53
CA LYS A 256 2.67 -4.08 -13.79
C LYS A 256 3.50 -3.64 -12.59
N TRP A 257 4.66 -3.07 -12.89
CA TRP A 257 5.59 -2.61 -11.87
C TRP A 257 4.94 -1.59 -10.93
N SER A 258 5.06 -1.85 -9.63
CA SER A 258 4.57 -0.99 -8.55
C SER A 258 5.34 -1.26 -7.25
N GLU A 259 5.11 -0.43 -6.25
CA GLU A 259 5.81 -0.52 -4.96
C GLU A 259 4.82 -0.45 -3.79
N SER A 260 5.17 -1.09 -2.67
CA SER A 260 4.40 -1.01 -1.43
C SER A 260 5.32 -1.03 -0.21
N SER A 261 4.81 -0.53 0.90
CA SER A 261 5.49 -0.53 2.18
C SER A 261 4.76 -1.43 3.18
N ILE A 262 5.53 -2.16 3.98
CA ILE A 262 5.03 -2.93 5.12
C ILE A 262 5.56 -2.28 6.38
N GLY A 263 4.65 -1.84 7.25
CA GLY A 263 4.95 -1.43 8.61
C GLY A 263 4.87 -2.64 9.52
N TYR A 264 6.00 -3.04 10.11
CA TYR A 264 6.09 -4.18 11.01
C TYR A 264 7.30 -3.98 11.93
N ASP A 265 7.09 -3.67 13.21
CA ASP A 265 8.17 -3.65 14.21
C ASP A 265 8.23 -5.03 14.90
N PRO A 266 9.21 -5.90 14.58
CA PRO A 266 9.18 -7.28 15.06
C PRO A 266 9.20 -7.36 16.59
N PRO A 267 8.34 -8.18 17.23
CA PRO A 267 8.44 -8.43 18.65
C PRO A 267 9.85 -8.94 18.99
N HIS A 268 10.53 -8.33 19.97
CA HIS A 268 11.96 -8.54 20.23
C HIS A 268 12.37 -10.01 20.46
N PHE A 269 11.44 -10.87 20.88
CA PHE A 269 11.68 -12.29 21.11
C PHE A 269 11.56 -13.15 19.86
N ASP A 270 10.86 -12.69 18.82
CA ASP A 270 10.82 -13.39 17.54
C ASP A 270 12.21 -13.29 16.86
N SER A 271 12.98 -12.23 17.12
CA SER A 271 14.34 -12.04 16.59
C SER A 271 15.45 -12.81 17.32
N LYS A 272 15.14 -13.54 18.41
CA LYS A 272 16.15 -14.32 19.15
C LYS A 272 16.39 -15.65 18.46
N ALA A 273 17.26 -15.64 17.45
CA ALA A 273 17.90 -16.86 16.97
C ALA A 273 18.57 -17.58 18.16
N PRO A 274 18.54 -18.92 18.23
CA PRO A 274 19.32 -19.65 19.22
C PRO A 274 20.80 -19.33 19.00
N THR A 275 21.42 -18.65 19.94
CA THR A 275 22.87 -18.50 19.96
C THR A 275 23.46 -19.90 20.20
N PRO A 276 24.43 -20.39 19.40
CA PRO A 276 24.89 -21.78 19.47
C PRO A 276 25.58 -22.18 20.78
N ASN A 277 25.79 -21.25 21.72
CA ASN A 277 26.56 -21.47 22.95
C ASN A 277 25.79 -21.02 24.20
N ARG A 278 24.58 -21.55 24.44
CA ARG A 278 24.00 -21.56 25.79
C ARG A 278 23.70 -22.98 26.25
N SER A 279 24.25 -23.31 27.41
CA SER A 279 24.12 -24.58 28.12
C SER A 279 22.65 -25.00 28.32
N PRO A 280 22.35 -26.31 28.33
CA PRO A 280 20.99 -26.83 28.46
C PRO A 280 20.55 -26.76 29.92
N SER A 281 20.25 -25.57 30.41
CA SER A 281 19.70 -25.33 31.74
C SER A 281 18.97 -24.00 31.76
N ALA A 282 17.84 -23.94 31.07
CA ALA A 282 16.82 -22.92 31.34
C ALA A 282 15.45 -23.55 31.09
N SER A 283 14.77 -23.72 32.21
CA SER A 283 13.36 -24.04 32.45
C SER A 283 12.41 -24.03 31.24
N THR A 284 11.64 -25.11 31.15
CA THR A 284 10.35 -25.26 30.44
C THR A 284 9.20 -24.45 31.05
N ASP A 285 9.49 -23.44 31.86
CA ASP A 285 8.52 -22.54 32.46
C ASP A 285 9.07 -21.12 32.33
N ASP A 286 8.48 -20.36 31.42
CA ASP A 286 8.21 -18.94 31.62
C ASP A 286 7.23 -18.50 30.53
N ILE A 287 5.95 -18.43 30.92
CA ILE A 287 4.95 -17.64 30.21
C ILE A 287 5.40 -16.19 30.33
N VAL A 288 6.36 -15.76 29.51
CA VAL A 288 6.80 -14.36 29.47
C VAL A 288 5.69 -13.59 28.79
N HIS A 289 4.69 -13.17 29.57
CA HIS A 289 3.75 -12.15 29.17
C HIS A 289 4.55 -10.88 28.82
N PHE A 290 4.61 -10.54 27.54
CA PHE A 290 5.35 -9.37 27.06
C PHE A 290 4.40 -8.21 26.76
N GLU A 291 4.76 -7.05 27.30
CA GLU A 291 4.08 -5.78 27.08
C GLU A 291 4.73 -5.07 25.87
N HIS A 292 4.01 -4.95 24.75
CA HIS A 292 4.41 -4.07 23.65
C HIS A 292 3.72 -2.72 23.80
N LYS A 293 4.28 -1.64 23.25
CA LYS A 293 3.55 -0.36 23.22
C LYS A 293 2.54 -0.37 22.09
N ASP A 294 1.32 0.06 22.38
CA ASP A 294 0.36 0.46 21.34
C ASP A 294 0.71 1.86 20.82
N VAL A 295 -0.01 2.33 19.81
CA VAL A 295 0.25 3.61 19.16
C VAL A 295 0.06 4.83 20.05
N SER A 296 -0.67 4.71 21.16
CA SER A 296 -0.77 5.78 22.17
C SER A 296 0.51 5.90 23.01
N GLY A 297 1.45 4.97 22.82
CA GLY A 297 2.67 4.85 23.61
C GLY A 297 2.46 4.12 24.94
N GLN A 298 1.23 3.67 25.23
CA GLN A 298 0.92 2.87 26.41
C GLN A 298 1.22 1.39 26.17
N PHE A 299 1.45 0.65 27.24
CA PHE A 299 1.58 -0.80 27.14
C PHE A 299 0.26 -1.41 26.70
N SER A 300 0.30 -2.05 25.54
CA SER A 300 -0.78 -2.83 24.97
C SER A 300 -1.23 -3.90 25.95
N ARG A 301 -2.54 -3.98 26.14
CA ARG A 301 -3.17 -5.03 26.95
C ARG A 301 -3.06 -6.42 26.31
N VAL A 302 -2.60 -6.49 25.06
CA VAL A 302 -2.45 -7.73 24.31
C VAL A 302 -1.21 -8.47 24.79
N LYS A 303 -1.44 -9.62 25.43
CA LYS A 303 -0.39 -10.54 25.87
C LYS A 303 0.02 -11.43 24.70
N LEU A 304 1.18 -11.17 24.12
CA LEU A 304 1.72 -11.94 23.00
C LEU A 304 2.38 -13.24 23.47
N GLN A 305 2.27 -14.30 22.65
CA GLN A 305 3.02 -15.53 22.82
C GLN A 305 4.22 -15.59 21.86
N ALA A 306 5.34 -16.09 22.38
CA ALA A 306 6.57 -16.28 21.61
C ALA A 306 6.37 -17.25 20.44
N LEU A 307 6.93 -16.90 19.28
CA LEU A 307 7.05 -17.83 18.16
C LEU A 307 7.99 -18.99 18.56
N PRO A 308 7.62 -20.26 18.36
CA PRO A 308 8.49 -21.38 18.70
C PRO A 308 9.80 -21.34 17.89
N SER A 309 10.91 -21.71 18.54
CA SER A 309 12.28 -21.61 17.97
C SER A 309 12.52 -22.49 16.74
N GLU A 310 11.65 -23.46 16.50
CA GLU A 310 11.65 -24.32 15.32
C GLU A 310 11.17 -23.62 14.05
N PHE A 311 10.53 -22.45 14.15
CA PHE A 311 10.14 -21.62 13.02
C PHE A 311 11.20 -20.55 12.71
N PRO A 312 11.36 -20.17 11.43
CA PRO A 312 12.06 -18.95 11.07
C PRO A 312 11.48 -17.72 11.78
N PRO A 313 12.28 -16.70 12.14
CA PRO A 313 11.76 -15.48 12.75
C PRO A 313 10.90 -14.70 11.75
N ILE A 314 9.74 -14.22 12.18
CA ILE A 314 8.90 -13.34 11.36
C ILE A 314 9.44 -11.91 11.48
N ASP A 315 10.48 -11.62 10.70
CA ASP A 315 11.16 -10.33 10.66
C ASP A 315 10.98 -9.60 9.30
N HIS A 316 11.68 -8.49 9.11
CA HIS A 316 11.63 -7.72 7.87
C HIS A 316 12.06 -8.53 6.65
N GLY A 317 13.07 -9.39 6.80
CA GLY A 317 13.58 -10.23 5.72
C GLY A 317 12.54 -11.27 5.30
N LEU A 318 11.91 -11.93 6.28
CA LEU A 318 10.87 -12.92 6.04
C LEU A 318 9.64 -12.27 5.37
N LEU A 319 9.14 -11.14 5.90
CA LEU A 319 8.00 -10.45 5.29
C LEU A 319 8.34 -9.93 3.89
N LYS A 320 9.55 -9.41 3.67
CA LYS A 320 9.99 -9.05 2.33
C LYS A 320 9.96 -10.27 1.39
N SER A 321 10.45 -11.43 1.82
CA SER A 321 10.42 -12.66 1.00
C SER A 321 9.00 -13.13 0.68
N LEU A 322 8.04 -12.88 1.57
CA LEU A 322 6.64 -13.28 1.39
C LEU A 322 5.89 -12.39 0.38
N PHE A 323 6.19 -11.09 0.35
CA PHE A 323 5.42 -10.13 -0.46
C PHE A 323 6.16 -9.55 -1.67
N HIS A 324 7.49 -9.58 -1.70
CA HIS A 324 8.27 -8.96 -2.78
C HIS A 324 8.21 -9.78 -4.07
N ARG A 325 7.98 -9.11 -5.21
CA ARG A 325 8.09 -9.68 -6.57
C ARG A 325 8.87 -8.70 -7.47
N PRO A 326 9.43 -9.15 -8.60
CA PRO A 326 10.08 -8.24 -9.57
C PRO A 326 9.18 -7.10 -10.07
N TYR A 327 7.85 -7.30 -10.06
CA TYR A 327 6.85 -6.29 -10.42
C TYR A 327 6.19 -5.63 -9.20
N PHE A 328 6.47 -6.08 -7.99
CA PHE A 328 5.86 -5.57 -6.76
C PHE A 328 6.93 -5.40 -5.68
N HIS A 329 7.57 -4.25 -5.70
CA HIS A 329 8.69 -3.98 -4.80
C HIS A 329 8.21 -3.66 -3.39
N ILE A 330 8.65 -4.47 -2.42
CA ILE A 330 8.38 -4.27 -1.00
C ILE A 330 9.56 -3.64 -0.27
N ARG A 331 9.25 -2.59 0.48
CA ARG A 331 10.08 -2.06 1.57
C ARG A 331 9.41 -2.34 2.91
N VAL A 332 10.16 -2.82 3.89
CA VAL A 332 9.65 -3.11 5.24
C VAL A 332 10.29 -2.16 6.22
N VAL A 333 9.48 -1.54 7.08
CA VAL A 333 9.89 -0.57 8.11
C VAL A 333 9.19 -0.81 9.42
N ASN A 334 9.76 -0.30 10.51
CA ASN A 334 9.18 -0.48 11.85
C ASN A 334 7.90 0.35 12.04
N ASP A 335 7.69 1.43 11.27
CA ASP A 335 6.59 2.37 11.50
C ASP A 335 5.24 1.85 10.98
N VAL A 336 4.58 1.01 11.79
CA VAL A 336 3.23 0.48 11.54
C VAL A 336 2.21 1.62 11.45
N ALA A 337 2.35 2.65 12.29
CA ALA A 337 1.42 3.77 12.35
C ALA A 337 1.47 4.63 11.09
N GLY A 338 2.65 5.06 10.68
CA GLY A 338 2.83 5.84 9.45
C GLY A 338 2.34 5.09 8.22
N VAL A 339 2.63 3.79 8.09
CA VAL A 339 2.16 2.98 6.94
C VAL A 339 0.63 2.87 6.92
N SER A 340 0.01 2.69 8.08
CA SER A 340 -1.46 2.57 8.21
C SER A 340 -2.17 3.90 7.94
N LEU A 341 -1.71 4.99 8.58
CA LEU A 341 -2.28 6.33 8.42
C LEU A 341 -2.12 6.86 7.00
N GLY A 342 -0.98 6.59 6.35
CA GLY A 342 -0.74 6.94 4.95
C GLY A 342 -1.81 6.36 4.02
N GLY A 343 -2.18 5.09 4.23
CA GLY A 343 -3.24 4.43 3.47
C GLY A 343 -4.66 4.94 3.75
N ALA A 344 -4.92 5.36 4.99
CA ALA A 344 -6.23 5.84 5.44
C ALA A 344 -6.51 7.29 5.01
N LEU A 345 -5.67 8.22 5.46
CA LEU A 345 -5.91 9.67 5.38
C LEU A 345 -5.80 10.20 3.95
N LYS A 346 -4.99 9.59 3.08
CA LYS A 346 -4.88 9.98 1.67
C LYS A 346 -6.23 10.02 0.95
N ASN A 347 -7.19 9.19 1.37
CA ASN A 347 -8.47 9.05 0.69
C ASN A 347 -9.33 10.30 0.89
N VAL A 348 -9.19 10.99 2.03
CA VAL A 348 -9.81 12.29 2.31
C VAL A 348 -9.23 13.34 1.37
N VAL A 349 -7.91 13.37 1.22
CA VAL A 349 -7.21 14.29 0.31
C VAL A 349 -7.59 14.02 -1.16
N ALA A 350 -7.75 12.75 -1.53
CA ALA A 350 -8.15 12.36 -2.88
C ALA A 350 -9.58 12.83 -3.24
N VAL A 351 -10.50 12.91 -2.26
CA VAL A 351 -11.83 13.53 -2.47
C VAL A 351 -11.67 15.02 -2.82
N ALA A 352 -10.90 15.77 -2.01
CA ALA A 352 -10.65 17.19 -2.27
C ALA A 352 -10.00 17.41 -3.65
N ALA A 353 -8.97 16.62 -3.98
CA ALA A 353 -8.31 16.69 -5.29
C ALA A 353 -9.28 16.42 -6.45
N GLY A 354 -10.22 15.49 -6.27
CA GLY A 354 -11.25 15.19 -7.26
C GLY A 354 -12.21 16.35 -7.48
N TRP A 355 -12.64 17.03 -6.42
CA TRP A 355 -13.45 18.24 -6.56
C TRP A 355 -12.70 19.37 -7.26
N VAL A 356 -11.44 19.62 -6.91
CA VAL A 356 -10.61 20.63 -7.58
C VAL A 356 -10.48 20.36 -9.08
N GLU A 357 -10.31 19.09 -9.45
CA GLU A 357 -10.30 18.67 -10.85
C GLU A 357 -11.67 18.87 -11.52
N GLY A 358 -12.76 18.46 -10.87
CA GLY A 358 -14.12 18.62 -11.39
C GLY A 358 -14.54 20.08 -11.57
N MET A 359 -14.01 20.98 -10.73
CA MET A 359 -14.19 22.43 -10.84
C MET A 359 -13.34 23.07 -11.95
N GLY A 360 -12.39 22.33 -12.53
CA GLY A 360 -11.52 22.84 -13.59
C GLY A 360 -10.47 23.86 -13.12
N TRP A 361 -10.06 23.84 -11.85
CA TRP A 361 -9.08 24.80 -11.31
C TRP A 361 -7.62 24.53 -11.75
N GLY A 362 -7.36 23.38 -12.36
CA GLY A 362 -6.08 23.01 -12.95
C GLY A 362 -5.06 22.40 -11.97
N ASP A 363 -3.93 21.96 -12.52
CA ASP A 363 -2.95 21.15 -11.79
C ASP A 363 -2.27 21.88 -10.63
N ASN A 364 -2.10 23.21 -10.71
CA ASN A 364 -1.52 23.99 -9.63
C ASN A 364 -2.38 23.94 -8.35
N ALA A 365 -3.70 24.08 -8.49
CA ALA A 365 -4.63 23.99 -7.37
C ALA A 365 -4.65 22.58 -6.79
N LYS A 366 -4.66 21.56 -7.67
CA LYS A 366 -4.61 20.14 -7.26
C LYS A 366 -3.32 19.84 -6.48
N ALA A 367 -2.17 20.33 -6.95
CA ALA A 367 -0.89 20.18 -6.26
C ALA A 367 -0.89 20.89 -4.89
N ALA A 368 -1.52 22.07 -4.78
CA ALA A 368 -1.66 22.78 -3.50
C ALA A 368 -2.49 21.96 -2.50
N ILE A 369 -3.62 21.38 -2.91
CA ILE A 369 -4.43 20.48 -2.07
C ILE A 369 -3.63 19.25 -1.65
N MET A 370 -2.91 18.61 -2.57
CA MET A 370 -2.09 17.44 -2.24
C MET A 370 -1.00 17.78 -1.22
N ARG A 371 -0.35 18.94 -1.36
CA ARG A 371 0.67 19.41 -0.42
C ARG A 371 0.07 19.68 0.97
N VAL A 372 -1.03 20.43 1.04
CA VAL A 372 -1.73 20.71 2.32
C VAL A 372 -2.16 19.40 2.97
N GLY A 373 -2.78 18.51 2.21
CA GLY A 373 -3.22 17.20 2.69
C GLY A 373 -2.07 16.35 3.21
N LEU A 374 -0.92 16.31 2.53
CA LEU A 374 0.25 15.59 3.02
C LEU A 374 0.73 16.16 4.37
N LEU A 375 0.75 17.48 4.55
CA LEU A 375 1.14 18.09 5.81
C LEU A 375 0.13 17.79 6.93
N GLU A 376 -1.17 17.80 6.64
CA GLU A 376 -2.18 17.38 7.61
C GLU A 376 -2.08 15.90 7.98
N MET A 377 -1.74 15.03 7.02
CA MET A 377 -1.45 13.61 7.31
C MET A 377 -0.27 13.46 8.27
N VAL A 378 0.83 14.19 8.03
CA VAL A 378 2.01 14.21 8.91
C VAL A 378 1.63 14.72 10.30
N LYS A 379 0.98 15.89 10.37
CA LYS A 379 0.55 16.52 11.63
C LYS A 379 -0.40 15.62 12.42
N PHE A 380 -1.32 14.93 11.74
CA PHE A 380 -2.26 14.02 12.38
C PHE A 380 -1.53 12.84 13.02
N GLY A 381 -0.57 12.30 12.28
CA GLY A 381 0.33 11.27 12.78
C GLY A 381 1.12 11.70 14.02
N GLU A 382 1.77 12.86 13.97
CA GLU A 382 2.52 13.40 15.12
C GLU A 382 1.62 13.66 16.33
N GLN A 383 0.45 14.23 16.10
CA GLN A 383 -0.49 14.64 17.15
C GLN A 383 -1.07 13.44 17.92
N PHE A 384 -1.45 12.37 17.21
CA PHE A 384 -2.21 11.26 17.82
C PHE A 384 -1.42 9.95 17.93
N PHE A 385 -0.29 9.82 17.22
CA PHE A 385 0.53 8.60 17.15
C PHE A 385 2.02 8.90 17.41
N GLY A 386 2.32 10.07 18.02
CA GLY A 386 3.68 10.59 18.25
C GLY A 386 4.63 9.66 19.00
N ALA A 387 4.12 8.68 19.74
CA ALA A 387 4.94 7.71 20.46
C ALA A 387 5.62 6.67 19.55
N THR A 388 5.01 6.34 18.41
CA THR A 388 5.46 5.26 17.52
C THR A 388 5.75 5.72 16.10
N ILE A 389 5.25 6.89 15.71
CA ILE A 389 5.33 7.35 14.32
C ILE A 389 6.72 7.86 13.93
N ASN A 390 7.10 7.62 12.69
CA ASN A 390 8.23 8.26 12.03
C ASN A 390 7.70 9.07 10.85
N THR A 391 7.70 10.39 10.95
CA THR A 391 7.09 11.24 9.92
C THR A 391 7.72 11.13 8.54
N ARG A 392 8.98 10.67 8.47
CA ARG A 392 9.61 10.35 7.18
C ARG A 392 8.88 9.25 6.41
N THR A 393 8.12 8.39 7.08
CA THR A 393 7.25 7.40 6.44
C THR A 393 6.31 8.05 5.43
N PHE A 394 5.75 9.23 5.72
CA PHE A 394 4.86 9.92 4.79
C PHE A 394 5.55 10.44 3.53
N THR A 395 6.85 10.72 3.57
CA THR A 395 7.60 11.33 2.46
C THR A 395 8.52 10.37 1.73
N GLU A 396 9.00 9.32 2.41
CA GLU A 396 9.98 8.38 1.87
C GLU A 396 9.34 7.06 1.42
N GLU A 397 8.20 6.65 2.00
CA GLU A 397 7.58 5.37 1.68
C GLU A 397 6.52 5.46 0.58
N SER A 398 6.28 4.33 -0.08
CA SER A 398 5.15 4.19 -1.01
C SER A 398 3.81 4.40 -0.29
N ALA A 399 3.68 3.96 0.97
CA ALA A 399 2.47 4.13 1.78
C ALA A 399 2.08 5.60 2.02
N GLY A 400 3.03 6.53 1.91
CA GLY A 400 2.80 7.96 2.08
C GLY A 400 2.57 8.67 0.75
N VAL A 401 3.57 9.42 0.31
CA VAL A 401 3.49 10.35 -0.82
C VAL A 401 3.12 9.66 -2.13
N ALA A 402 3.61 8.45 -2.41
CA ALA A 402 3.30 7.76 -3.67
C ALA A 402 1.83 7.34 -3.72
N ASP A 403 1.30 6.74 -2.64
CA ASP A 403 -0.11 6.32 -2.58
C ASP A 403 -1.04 7.54 -2.61
N LEU A 404 -0.63 8.65 -1.99
CA LEU A 404 -1.35 9.93 -2.10
C LEU A 404 -1.41 10.42 -3.56
N ILE A 405 -0.26 10.51 -4.26
CA ILE A 405 -0.19 10.97 -5.65
C ILE A 405 -1.07 10.11 -6.56
N THR A 406 -0.95 8.79 -6.47
CA THR A 406 -1.72 7.89 -7.36
C THR A 406 -3.22 8.02 -7.09
N SER A 407 -3.60 8.20 -5.83
CA SER A 407 -5.02 8.33 -5.42
C SER A 407 -5.64 9.63 -5.90
N CYS A 408 -4.89 10.73 -5.82
CA CYS A 408 -5.30 12.05 -6.30
C CYS A 408 -5.24 12.20 -7.83
N SER A 409 -4.74 11.18 -8.55
CA SER A 409 -4.65 11.19 -10.02
C SER A 409 -5.67 10.28 -10.70
N GLY A 410 -6.04 9.16 -10.06
CA GLY A 410 -6.92 8.16 -10.69
C GLY A 410 -7.66 7.23 -9.74
N GLY A 411 -7.61 7.48 -8.42
CA GLY A 411 -8.32 6.66 -7.44
C GLY A 411 -9.85 6.79 -7.54
N ARG A 412 -10.59 5.81 -7.01
CA ARG A 412 -12.07 5.83 -6.96
C ARG A 412 -12.61 7.07 -6.23
N ASN A 413 -12.00 7.45 -5.10
CA ASN A 413 -12.38 8.67 -4.35
C ASN A 413 -12.24 9.94 -5.22
N PHE A 414 -11.10 10.09 -5.89
CA PHE A 414 -10.86 11.20 -6.82
C PHE A 414 -11.87 11.21 -7.98
N ARG A 415 -12.05 10.07 -8.65
CA ARG A 415 -12.97 9.95 -9.79
C ARG A 415 -14.41 10.29 -9.40
N CYS A 416 -14.91 9.75 -8.30
CA CYS A 416 -16.27 9.99 -7.86
C CYS A 416 -16.50 11.45 -7.42
N ALA A 417 -15.53 12.05 -6.73
CA ALA A 417 -15.57 13.46 -6.36
C ALA A 417 -15.51 14.38 -7.60
N LYS A 418 -14.69 14.05 -8.61
CA LYS A 418 -14.68 14.77 -9.89
C LYS A 418 -16.06 14.73 -10.57
N LEU A 419 -16.61 13.53 -10.72
CA LEU A 419 -17.91 13.31 -11.36
C LEU A 419 -19.07 13.95 -10.59
N SER A 420 -18.98 14.09 -9.26
CA SER A 420 -20.04 14.76 -8.48
C SER A 420 -20.19 16.22 -8.86
N ILE A 421 -19.07 16.89 -9.18
CA ILE A 421 -19.07 18.27 -9.70
C ILE A 421 -19.52 18.30 -11.16
N GLU A 422 -18.89 17.50 -12.03
CA GLU A 422 -19.18 17.51 -13.48
C GLU A 422 -20.65 17.18 -13.80
N ARG A 423 -21.28 16.31 -12.99
CA ARG A 423 -22.68 15.92 -13.16
C ARG A 423 -23.65 16.68 -12.27
N ASN A 424 -23.14 17.55 -11.38
CA ASN A 424 -23.93 18.27 -10.38
C ASN A 424 -24.84 17.34 -9.57
N LEU A 425 -24.26 16.28 -9.02
CA LEU A 425 -24.96 15.27 -8.22
C LEU A 425 -24.23 15.04 -6.88
N PRO A 426 -24.96 14.65 -5.82
CA PRO A 426 -24.33 14.21 -4.57
C PRO A 426 -23.36 13.04 -4.83
N ILE A 427 -22.23 13.02 -4.12
CA ILE A 427 -21.19 12.00 -4.31
C ILE A 427 -21.71 10.58 -4.02
N GLU A 428 -22.71 10.44 -3.16
CA GLU A 428 -23.40 9.19 -2.85
C GLU A 428 -24.13 8.63 -4.07
N LYS A 429 -24.70 9.50 -4.91
CA LYS A 429 -25.36 9.10 -6.16
C LYS A 429 -24.34 8.70 -7.23
N ILE A 430 -23.18 9.32 -7.23
CA ILE A 430 -22.06 8.87 -8.07
C ILE A 430 -21.54 7.51 -7.60
N GLU A 431 -21.39 7.29 -6.28
CA GLU A 431 -21.00 5.99 -5.72
C GLU A 431 -21.95 4.88 -6.18
N GLU A 432 -23.27 5.07 -6.03
CA GLU A 432 -24.29 4.09 -6.42
C GLU A 432 -24.20 3.69 -7.90
N THR A 433 -23.92 4.67 -8.79
CA THR A 433 -23.95 4.48 -10.24
C THR A 433 -22.61 4.02 -10.83
N GLU A 434 -21.47 4.42 -10.24
CA GLU A 434 -20.15 4.17 -10.82
C GLU A 434 -19.42 2.97 -10.19
N LEU A 435 -19.76 2.58 -8.96
CA LEU A 435 -18.95 1.63 -8.19
C LEU A 435 -19.56 0.23 -8.04
N ASN A 436 -20.70 -0.05 -8.68
CA ASN A 436 -21.33 -1.38 -8.72
C ASN A 436 -21.43 -2.05 -7.34
N GLY A 437 -21.83 -1.28 -6.32
CA GLY A 437 -21.97 -1.74 -4.93
C GLY A 437 -20.71 -1.63 -4.06
N GLN A 438 -19.56 -1.19 -4.58
CA GLN A 438 -18.39 -0.87 -3.76
C GLN A 438 -18.57 0.51 -3.09
N LYS A 439 -18.08 0.64 -1.86
CA LYS A 439 -18.17 1.88 -1.06
C LYS A 439 -16.91 2.74 -1.17
N LEU A 440 -17.10 4.06 -1.21
CA LEU A 440 -16.04 5.06 -1.09
C LEU A 440 -15.54 5.11 0.35
N GLN A 441 -14.24 4.91 0.51
CA GLN A 441 -13.62 4.95 1.83
C GLN A 441 -13.31 6.38 2.27
N GLY A 442 -13.00 7.28 1.33
CA GLY A 442 -12.60 8.64 1.65
C GLY A 442 -13.70 9.47 2.31
N THR A 443 -14.96 9.26 1.89
CA THR A 443 -16.12 9.93 2.50
C THR A 443 -16.36 9.46 3.94
N LEU A 444 -16.29 8.16 4.18
CA LEU A 444 -16.41 7.56 5.51
C LEU A 444 -15.28 8.02 6.44
N THR A 445 -14.03 7.91 5.98
CA THR A 445 -12.86 8.35 6.75
C THR A 445 -12.90 9.85 7.05
N ALA A 446 -13.38 10.68 6.13
CA ALA A 446 -13.53 12.13 6.39
C ALA A 446 -14.52 12.41 7.54
N VAL A 447 -15.63 11.67 7.58
CA VAL A 447 -16.62 11.78 8.66
C VAL A 447 -16.03 11.30 9.99
N GLU A 448 -15.41 10.12 10.02
CA GLU A 448 -14.82 9.54 11.22
C GLU A 448 -13.70 10.43 11.80
N VAL A 449 -12.76 10.86 10.94
CA VAL A 449 -11.64 11.72 11.34
C VAL A 449 -12.15 13.07 11.83
N ASN A 450 -13.07 13.73 11.13
CA ASN A 450 -13.53 15.04 11.57
C ASN A 450 -14.38 14.96 12.84
N GLN A 451 -15.23 13.93 13.00
CA GLN A 451 -15.95 13.72 14.26
C GLN A 451 -14.98 13.53 15.43
N PHE A 452 -13.88 12.82 15.22
CA PHE A 452 -12.80 12.70 16.22
C PHE A 452 -12.14 14.07 16.49
N LEU A 453 -11.72 14.81 15.47
CA LEU A 453 -11.10 16.13 15.61
C LEU A 453 -12.00 17.13 16.36
N LYS A 454 -13.30 17.11 16.06
CA LYS A 454 -14.32 17.92 16.74
C LYS A 454 -14.40 17.61 18.23
N LYS A 455 -14.38 16.33 18.61
CA LYS A 455 -14.34 15.93 20.03
C LYS A 455 -13.07 16.38 20.73
N GLN A 456 -11.94 16.44 20.01
CA GLN A 456 -10.66 16.94 20.54
C GLN A 456 -10.56 18.48 20.53
N GLY A 457 -11.51 19.19 19.91
CA GLY A 457 -11.42 20.64 19.73
C GLY A 457 -10.32 21.08 18.77
N LEU A 458 -9.96 20.23 17.80
CA LEU A 458 -8.82 20.42 16.89
C LEU A 458 -9.26 20.59 15.41
N GLU A 459 -10.53 20.88 15.13
CA GLU A 459 -11.01 21.08 13.75
C GLU A 459 -10.23 22.18 13.00
N ASP A 460 -9.85 23.25 13.69
CA ASP A 460 -9.12 24.39 13.14
C ASP A 460 -7.66 24.06 12.82
N GLU A 461 -7.10 23.04 13.46
CA GLU A 461 -5.72 22.59 13.24
C GLU A 461 -5.57 21.71 11.98
N PHE A 462 -6.68 21.23 11.41
CA PHE A 462 -6.76 20.35 10.24
C PHE A 462 -7.78 20.89 9.23
N PRO A 463 -7.53 22.09 8.67
CA PRO A 463 -8.54 22.80 7.89
C PRO A 463 -8.96 22.08 6.60
N LEU A 464 -8.08 21.35 5.91
CA LEU A 464 -8.47 20.60 4.71
C LEU A 464 -9.32 19.39 5.06
N PHE A 465 -8.95 18.58 6.07
CA PHE A 465 -9.80 17.47 6.52
C PHE A 465 -11.18 17.97 6.98
N THR A 466 -11.22 19.08 7.69
CA THR A 466 -12.47 19.73 8.12
C THR A 466 -13.27 20.28 6.95
N ALA A 467 -12.63 20.90 5.95
CA ALA A 467 -13.31 21.38 4.75
C ALA A 467 -13.96 20.22 3.97
N VAL A 468 -13.24 19.10 3.80
CA VAL A 468 -13.79 17.91 3.13
C VAL A 468 -15.03 17.39 3.84
N TYR A 469 -14.97 17.28 5.17
CA TYR A 469 -16.13 16.91 5.96
C TYR A 469 -17.30 17.89 5.77
N ARG A 470 -17.06 19.20 5.88
CA ARG A 470 -18.12 20.22 5.79
C ARG A 470 -18.80 20.26 4.42
N VAL A 471 -18.04 20.04 3.34
CA VAL A 471 -18.57 19.89 1.98
C VAL A 471 -19.45 18.64 1.87
N LEU A 472 -19.00 17.49 2.41
CA LEU A 472 -19.82 16.27 2.44
C LEU A 472 -21.11 16.43 3.25
N GLN A 473 -21.10 17.25 4.31
CA GLN A 473 -22.30 17.56 5.09
C GLN A 473 -23.19 18.64 4.46
N GLY A 474 -22.80 19.25 3.34
CA GLY A 474 -23.53 20.35 2.71
C GLY A 474 -23.52 21.66 3.51
N THR A 475 -22.58 21.80 4.46
CA THR A 475 -22.41 23.01 5.30
C THR A 475 -21.39 24.00 4.75
N MET A 476 -20.73 23.64 3.65
CA MET A 476 -19.72 24.40 2.94
C MET A 476 -19.74 23.98 1.47
N THR A 477 -19.42 24.88 0.54
CA THR A 477 -19.27 24.55 -0.88
C THR A 477 -17.80 24.32 -1.25
N VAL A 478 -17.56 23.67 -2.40
CA VAL A 478 -16.18 23.39 -2.86
C VAL A 478 -15.40 24.69 -3.11
N GLU A 479 -16.07 25.74 -3.61
CA GLU A 479 -15.51 27.06 -3.88
C GLU A 479 -14.91 27.74 -2.65
N GLU A 480 -15.39 27.39 -1.46
CA GLU A 480 -14.92 27.95 -0.20
C GLU A 480 -13.63 27.29 0.30
N ILE A 481 -13.19 26.16 -0.27
CA ILE A 481 -12.01 25.41 0.19
C ILE A 481 -10.75 26.30 0.26
N PRO A 482 -10.37 27.07 -0.78
CA PRO A 482 -9.14 27.86 -0.75
C PRO A 482 -9.08 28.88 0.40
N SER A 483 -10.17 29.60 0.65
CA SER A 483 -10.23 30.61 1.73
C SER A 483 -10.37 29.98 3.12
N TYR A 484 -10.87 28.75 3.21
CA TYR A 484 -10.95 28.01 4.46
C TYR A 484 -9.59 27.47 4.91
N ILE A 485 -8.78 26.95 3.98
CA ILE A 485 -7.48 26.34 4.29
C ILE A 485 -6.32 27.34 4.42
N GLU A 486 -6.52 28.62 4.07
CA GLU A 486 -5.53 29.69 4.23
C GLU A 486 -5.42 30.21 5.69
N ARG A 487 -6.39 29.87 6.54
CA ARG A 487 -6.58 30.47 7.87
C ARG A 487 -5.47 30.20 8.88
#